data_AF-A0A7C3SUT2-F1
#
_entry.id   AF-A0A7C3SUT2-F1
#
_cell.length_a   1.000
_cell.length_b   1.000
_cell.length_c   1.000
_cell.angle_alpha   90.00
_cell.angle_beta   90.00
_cell.angle_gamma   90.00
#
_symmetry.space_group_name_H-M   'P 1'
#
loop_
_entity.id
_entity.type
_entity.pdbx_description
1 polymer ?
#
loop_
_entity_poly.entity_id
_entity_poly.type
_entity_poly.pdbx_seq_one_letter_code
_entity_poly.pdbx_strand_id
1 'polypeptide(L)' 'MSFWTFVGEIFRANKTTGALAPSSPALADCITDLAPLKDAKVIVEFGPGTGVFTEYIQKKKQPDAY' A
#
# COMPACT_ATOMS: atom_id res chain seq x y z
N MET A 1 -7.67 10.38 1.43
CA MET A 1 -6.89 11.63 1.20
C MET A 1 -7.10 12.09 -0.23
N SER A 2 -7.06 13.39 -0.50
CA SER A 2 -7.07 13.89 -1.87
C SER A 2 -5.73 13.59 -2.54
N PHE A 3 -5.74 13.15 -3.80
CA PHE A 3 -4.53 12.93 -4.62
C PHE A 3 -3.62 14.17 -4.64
N TRP A 4 -4.20 15.36 -4.58
CA TRP A 4 -3.47 16.63 -4.53
C TRP A 4 -2.66 16.82 -3.24
N THR A 5 -3.15 16.31 -2.11
CA THR A 5 -2.43 16.33 -0.85
C THR A 5 -1.24 15.37 -0.88
N PHE A 6 -1.38 14.20 -1.51
CA PHE A 6 -0.28 13.25 -1.68
C PHE A 6 0.85 13.80 -2.56
N VAL A 7 0.49 14.41 -3.70
CA VAL A 7 1.48 15.06 -4.56
C VAL A 7 2.20 16.18 -3.79
N GLY A 8 1.48 17.00 -3.03
CA GLY A 8 2.06 18.03 -2.17
C GLY A 8 3.04 17.48 -1.11
N GLU A 9 2.70 16.36 -0.48
CA GLU A 9 3.55 15.68 0.51
C GLU A 9 4.77 15.01 -0.15
N ILE A 10 4.64 14.41 -1.33
CA ILE A 10 5.79 13.90 -2.11
C ILE A 10 6.75 15.05 -2.42
N PHE A 11 6.27 16.18 -2.93
CA PHE A 11 7.14 17.31 -3.24
C PHE A 11 7.80 17.93 -1.98
N ARG A 12 7.12 17.91 -0.83
CA ARG A 12 7.68 18.40 0.45
C ARG A 12 8.63 17.41 1.13
N ALA A 13 8.37 16.11 1.04
CA ALA A 13 9.07 15.05 1.75
C ALA A 13 9.99 14.18 0.87
N ASN A 14 10.17 14.52 -0.42
CA ASN A 14 10.99 13.77 -1.38
C ASN A 14 12.45 13.54 -0.93
N LYS A 15 12.91 14.23 0.10
CA LYS A 15 14.27 14.10 0.64
C LYS A 15 14.49 12.84 1.50
N THR A 16 13.44 12.14 1.94
CA THR A 16 13.58 10.95 2.82
C THR A 16 13.19 9.62 2.19
N THR A 17 12.27 9.60 1.22
CA THR A 17 11.71 8.35 0.67
C THR A 17 11.93 8.12 -0.83
N GLY A 18 12.39 9.12 -1.59
CA GLY A 18 12.75 8.99 -3.02
C GLY A 18 11.60 8.57 -3.96
N ALA A 19 10.37 8.47 -3.46
CA ALA A 19 9.21 8.03 -4.22
C ALA A 19 8.65 9.20 -5.02
N LEU A 20 8.84 9.18 -6.33
CA LEU A 20 8.32 10.20 -7.25
C LEU A 20 6.83 9.99 -7.59
N ALA A 21 6.32 8.77 -7.41
CA ALA A 21 4.99 8.35 -7.83
C ALA A 21 4.50 7.18 -6.96
N PRO A 22 3.18 6.93 -6.89
CA PRO A 22 2.65 5.73 -6.23
C PRO A 22 3.01 4.46 -7.03
N SER A 23 3.07 3.32 -6.34
CA SER A 23 3.31 2.01 -6.98
C SER A 23 2.26 1.70 -8.05
N SER A 24 2.68 1.07 -9.14
CA SER A 24 1.74 0.65 -10.18
C SER A 24 0.81 -0.46 -9.68
N PRO A 25 -0.40 -0.60 -10.25
CA PRO A 25 -1.32 -1.71 -9.94
C PRO A 25 -0.67 -3.08 -10.06
N ALA A 26 0.15 -3.31 -11.09
CA ALA A 26 0.85 -4.57 -11.31
C ALA A 26 1.92 -4.86 -10.23
N LEU A 27 2.64 -3.82 -9.79
CA LEU A 27 3.61 -3.96 -8.71
C LEU A 27 2.90 -4.22 -7.37
N ALA A 28 1.80 -3.52 -7.10
CA ALA A 28 0.97 -3.73 -5.91
C ALA A 28 0.43 -5.16 -5.84
N ASP A 29 -0.04 -5.68 -6.96
CA ASP A 29 -0.54 -7.04 -7.09
C ASP A 29 0.57 -8.07 -6.81
N CYS A 30 1.71 -7.93 -7.48
CA CYS A 30 2.86 -8.82 -7.33
C CYS A 30 3.39 -8.85 -5.88
N ILE A 31 3.58 -7.68 -5.25
CA ILE A 31 4.06 -7.60 -3.87
C ILE A 31 3.07 -8.28 -2.91
N THR A 32 1.77 -8.04 -3.09
CA THR A 32 0.75 -8.63 -2.22
C THR A 32 0.53 -10.13 -2.46
N ASP A 33 0.84 -10.66 -3.65
CA ASP A 33 0.83 -12.11 -3.92
C ASP A 33 1.99 -12.86 -3.26
N LEU A 34 3.13 -12.19 -3.07
CA LEU A 34 4.27 -12.77 -2.35
C LEU A 34 4.01 -12.92 -0.85
N ALA A 35 3.06 -12.16 -0.30
CA ALA A 35 2.65 -12.28 1.09
C ALA A 35 1.57 -13.37 1.25
N PRO A 36 1.62 -14.20 2.32
CA PRO A 36 0.63 -15.25 2.57
C PRO A 36 -0.69 -14.68 3.14
N LEU A 37 -1.26 -13.67 2.47
CA LEU A 37 -2.44 -12.92 2.94
C LEU A 37 -3.69 -13.78 3.09
N LYS A 38 -3.80 -14.84 2.29
CA LYS A 38 -4.94 -15.76 2.32
C LYS A 38 -4.96 -16.67 3.54
N ASP A 39 -3.85 -16.81 4.26
CA ASP A 39 -3.74 -17.68 5.44
C ASP A 39 -3.48 -16.87 6.73
N ALA A 40 -3.17 -15.58 6.58
CA ALA A 40 -2.90 -14.68 7.69
C ALA A 40 -4.21 -14.26 8.39
N LYS A 41 -4.25 -14.41 9.72
CA LYS A 41 -5.35 -13.92 10.57
C LYS A 41 -5.21 -12.47 10.99
N VAL A 42 -3.99 -11.94 10.98
CA VAL A 42 -3.67 -10.56 11.35
C VAL A 42 -2.62 -10.04 10.38
N ILE A 43 -2.88 -8.88 9.78
CA ILE A 43 -2.02 -8.25 8.78
C ILE A 43 -1.72 -6.83 9.23
N VAL A 44 -0.44 -6.49 9.33
CA VAL A 44 0.02 -5.15 9.72
C VAL A 44 0.74 -4.50 8.55
N GLU A 45 0.16 -3.42 8.03
CA GLU A 45 0.80 -2.58 7.03
C GLU A 45 1.52 -1.41 7.72
N PHE A 46 2.85 -1.46 7.70
CA PHE A 46 3.67 -0.39 8.27
C PHE A 46 3.76 0.77 7.28
N GLY A 47 3.19 1.92 7.65
CA GLY A 47 3.26 3.14 6.83
C GLY A 47 2.51 3.00 5.50
N PRO A 48 1.17 2.84 5.52
CA PRO A 48 0.37 2.56 4.32
C PRO A 48 0.43 3.66 3.24
N GLY A 49 0.89 4.87 3.60
CA GLY A 49 1.06 5.97 2.66
C GLY A 49 -0.24 6.30 1.93
N THR A 50 -0.26 6.06 0.61
CA THR A 50 -1.44 6.28 -0.24
C THR A 50 -2.50 5.18 -0.17
N GLY A 51 -2.19 4.05 0.47
CA GLY A 51 -3.08 2.90 0.57
C GLY A 51 -3.09 2.00 -0.66
N VAL A 52 -2.17 2.19 -1.61
CA VAL A 52 -2.10 1.36 -2.84
C VAL A 52 -1.95 -0.12 -2.51
N PHE A 53 -1.15 -0.47 -1.49
CA PHE A 53 -1.04 -1.86 -1.04
C PHE A 53 -2.22 -2.26 -0.14
N THR A 54 -2.71 -1.36 0.71
CA THR A 54 -3.92 -1.57 1.54
C THR A 54 -5.09 -2.11 0.71
N GLU A 55 -5.39 -1.50 -0.44
CA GLU A 55 -6.51 -1.93 -1.29
C GLU A 55 -6.35 -3.37 -1.80
N TYR A 56 -5.12 -3.77 -2.12
CA TYR A 56 -4.83 -5.13 -2.59
C TYR A 56 -4.82 -6.13 -1.44
N ILE A 57 -4.32 -5.73 -0.26
CA ILE A 57 -4.41 -6.53 0.96
C ILE A 57 -5.87 -6.84 1.29
N GLN A 58 -6.74 -5.83 1.26
CA GLN A 58 -8.18 -6.01 1.54
C GLN A 58 -8.86 -6.95 0.54
N LYS A 59 -8.46 -6.94 -0.73
CA LYS A 59 -8.98 -7.85 -1.75
C LYS A 59 -8.52 -9.31 -1.58
N LYS A 60 -7.35 -9.52 -0.97
CA LYS A 60 -6.67 -10.82 -0.90
C LYS A 60 -6.72 -11.48 0.47
N LYS A 61 -6.97 -10.72 1.55
CA LYS A 61 -7.06 -11.25 2.91
C LYS A 61 -8.29 -12.13 3.09
N GLN A 62 -8.28 -12.97 4.13
CA GLN A 62 -9.52 -13.66 4.54
C GLN A 62 -10.56 -12.65 5.03
N PRO A 63 -11.87 -12.91 4.83
CA PRO A 63 -12.93 -12.01 5.27
C PRO A 63 -12.85 -11.64 6.75
N ASP A 64 -12.48 -12.60 7.60
CA ASP A 64 -12.34 -12.50 9.05
C ASP A 64 -10.93 -12.12 9.53
N ALA A 65 -9.95 -12.01 8.62
CA ALA A 65 -8.62 -11.53 8.96
C ALA A 65 -8.66 -10.06 9.42
N TYR A 66 -7.88 -9.76 10.45
CA TYR A 66 -7.73 -8.43 11.04
C TYR A 66 -6.65 -7.60 10.37
#